data_AF-A0A8J8GVU5-F1
#
_entry.id   AF-A0A8J8GVU5-F1
#
_cell.length_a   1.000
_cell.length_b   1.000
_cell.length_c   1.000
_cell.angle_alpha   90.00
_cell.angle_beta   90.00
_cell.angle_gamma   90.00
#
_symmetry.space_group_name_H-M   'P 1'
#
loop_
_entity.id
_entity.type
_entity.pdbx_description
1 polymer ?
#
loop_
_entity_poly.entity_id
_entity_poly.type
_entity_poly.pdbx_seq_one_letter_code
_entity_poly.pdbx_strand_id
1 'polypeptide(L)'
;SDGFWNVNLADPLHRPGPETSGTAFFTFGLAYGIRAGLLDPAIYLPAATNAWNGMTTVAVRSDGLLGYVQGTGSNPDSSQPVTSTSTADFGVGAFLLAGTELAKLTS
;
A
#
# COMPACT_ATOMS: atom_id res chain seq x y z
N SER A 1 -11.79 1.12 -8.42
CA SER A 1 -10.73 2.00 -7.91
C SER A 1 -9.38 1.43 -8.33
N ASP A 2 -8.31 2.21 -8.24
CA ASP A 2 -6.94 1.85 -8.64
C ASP A 2 -6.16 1.00 -7.62
N GLY A 3 -6.78 0.72 -6.46
CA GLY A 3 -6.20 -0.12 -5.41
C GLY A 3 -5.43 0.65 -4.34
N PHE A 4 -5.25 1.96 -4.48
CA PHE A 4 -4.50 2.75 -3.51
C PHE A 4 -5.40 3.43 -2.49
N TRP A 5 -4.82 3.71 -1.34
CA TRP A 5 -5.28 4.78 -0.47
C TRP A 5 -4.45 6.03 -0.75
N ASN A 6 -5.14 7.17 -0.92
CA ASN A 6 -4.48 8.46 -1.10
C ASN A 6 -3.80 8.91 0.20
N VAL A 7 -2.85 9.84 0.07
CA VAL A 7 -2.19 10.53 1.19
C VAL A 7 -3.21 11.11 2.18
N ASN A 8 -4.30 11.68 1.66
CA ASN A 8 -5.42 12.12 2.47
C ASN A 8 -6.61 11.16 2.31
N LEU A 9 -6.88 10.37 3.34
CA LEU A 9 -7.97 9.40 3.35
C LEU A 9 -9.37 10.04 3.36
N ALA A 10 -9.48 11.28 3.87
CA ALA A 10 -10.76 11.97 4.04
C ALA A 10 -11.15 12.85 2.85
N ASP A 11 -10.17 13.24 2.02
CA ASP A 11 -10.41 14.07 0.83
C ASP A 11 -9.53 13.57 -0.32
N PRO A 12 -10.11 12.83 -1.29
CA PRO A 12 -9.35 12.26 -2.39
C PRO A 12 -8.86 13.30 -3.40
N LEU A 13 -9.37 14.53 -3.37
CA LEU A 13 -8.89 15.63 -4.22
C LEU A 13 -7.68 16.35 -3.61
N HIS A 14 -7.45 16.17 -2.31
CA HIS A 14 -6.32 16.75 -1.60
C HIS A 14 -5.14 15.78 -1.58
N ARG A 15 -4.24 15.94 -2.57
CA ARG A 15 -3.10 15.04 -2.89
C ARG A 15 -3.57 13.70 -3.47
N PRO A 16 -4.18 13.72 -4.67
CA PRO A 16 -4.70 12.53 -5.33
C PRO A 16 -3.58 11.63 -5.85
N GLY A 17 -3.90 10.36 -6.03
CA GLY A 17 -3.08 9.40 -6.75
C GLY A 17 -2.38 8.41 -5.84
N PRO A 18 -1.55 7.53 -6.43
CA PRO A 18 -0.96 6.42 -5.70
C PRO A 18 -0.07 6.89 -4.55
N GLU A 19 -0.28 6.29 -3.37
CA GLU A 19 0.63 6.34 -2.24
C GLU A 19 0.83 4.90 -1.71
N THR A 20 2.05 4.40 -1.78
CA THR A 20 2.36 2.98 -1.62
C THR A 20 2.56 2.59 -0.16
N SER A 21 3.15 3.43 0.68
CA SER A 21 3.53 3.01 2.04
C SER A 21 2.32 2.77 2.94
N GLY A 22 1.36 3.69 2.96
CA GLY A 22 0.09 3.53 3.66
C GLY A 22 -0.74 2.39 3.09
N THR A 23 -0.83 2.30 1.76
CA THR A 23 -1.50 1.18 1.07
C THR A 23 -0.90 -0.17 1.46
N ALA A 24 0.43 -0.29 1.54
CA ALA A 24 1.11 -1.50 1.97
C ALA A 24 0.82 -1.85 3.43
N PHE A 25 0.88 -0.88 4.35
CA PHE A 25 0.54 -1.13 5.76
C PHE A 25 -0.92 -1.54 5.95
N PHE A 26 -1.87 -0.92 5.25
CA PHE A 26 -3.26 -1.35 5.29
C PHE A 26 -3.43 -2.76 4.72
N THR A 27 -2.78 -3.06 3.60
CA THR A 27 -2.82 -4.40 3.00
C THR A 27 -2.31 -5.46 3.98
N PHE A 28 -1.16 -5.21 4.63
CA PHE A 28 -0.62 -6.08 5.67
C PHE A 28 -1.62 -6.27 6.84
N GLY A 29 -2.16 -5.18 7.38
CA GLY A 29 -3.08 -5.24 8.51
C GLY A 29 -4.37 -6.01 8.20
N LEU A 30 -4.94 -5.80 7.01
CA LEU A 30 -6.11 -6.53 6.54
C LEU A 30 -5.79 -8.03 6.36
N ALA A 31 -4.70 -8.37 5.69
CA ALA A 31 -4.30 -9.76 5.47
C ALA A 31 -4.01 -10.48 6.79
N TYR A 32 -3.28 -9.84 7.70
CA TYR A 32 -3.01 -10.35 9.04
C TYR A 32 -4.30 -10.56 9.82
N GLY A 33 -5.19 -9.57 9.82
CA GLY A 33 -6.47 -9.63 10.52
C GLY A 33 -7.34 -10.79 10.04
N ILE A 34 -7.36 -11.06 8.73
CA ILE A 34 -8.04 -12.23 8.16
C ILE A 34 -7.37 -13.51 8.65
N ARG A 35 -6.05 -13.64 8.49
CA ARG A 35 -5.30 -14.86 8.90
C ARG A 35 -5.44 -15.16 10.39
N ALA A 36 -5.49 -14.13 11.22
CA ALA A 36 -5.62 -14.24 12.67
C ALA A 36 -7.08 -14.48 13.13
N GLY A 37 -8.05 -14.54 12.20
CA GLY A 37 -9.47 -14.72 12.53
C GLY A 37 -10.13 -13.50 13.18
N LEU A 38 -9.54 -12.31 13.04
CA LEU A 38 -10.03 -11.05 13.59
C LEU A 38 -10.97 -10.30 12.62
N LEU A 39 -10.82 -10.56 11.32
CA LEU A 39 -11.57 -9.91 10.25
C LEU A 39 -12.25 -10.97 9.37
N ASP A 40 -13.49 -10.69 8.97
CA ASP A 40 -14.24 -11.56 8.06
C ASP A 40 -13.63 -11.50 6.64
N PRO A 41 -13.13 -12.63 6.09
CA PRO A 41 -12.56 -12.66 4.75
C PRO A 41 -13.55 -12.19 3.67
N ALA A 42 -14.85 -12.45 3.81
CA ALA A 42 -15.85 -12.04 2.81
C ALA A 42 -15.97 -10.51 2.70
N ILE A 43 -15.68 -9.79 3.79
CA ILE A 43 -15.76 -8.33 3.86
C ILE A 43 -14.43 -7.70 3.45
N TYR A 44 -13.31 -8.21 3.96
CA TYR A 44 -12.02 -7.50 3.91
C TYR A 44 -11.03 -8.01 2.86
N LEU A 45 -11.14 -9.27 2.44
CA LEU A 45 -10.23 -9.83 1.42
C LEU A 45 -10.29 -9.07 0.09
N PRO A 46 -11.47 -8.62 -0.42
CA PRO A 46 -11.53 -7.86 -1.66
C PRO A 46 -10.69 -6.58 -1.62
N ALA A 47 -10.67 -5.87 -0.49
CA ALA A 47 -9.87 -4.66 -0.32
C ALA A 47 -8.37 -4.96 -0.31
N ALA A 48 -7.93 -5.97 0.43
CA ALA A 48 -6.52 -6.37 0.49
C ALA A 48 -5.99 -6.84 -0.87
N THR A 49 -6.77 -7.66 -1.60
CA THR A 49 -6.39 -8.14 -2.94
C THR A 49 -6.36 -7.01 -3.96
N ASN A 50 -7.33 -6.09 -3.92
CA ASN A 50 -7.34 -4.94 -4.83
C ASN A 50 -6.12 -4.03 -4.59
N ALA A 51 -5.73 -3.84 -3.33
CA ALA A 51 -4.55 -3.07 -2.98
C ALA A 51 -3.24 -3.73 -3.40
N TRP A 52 -3.12 -5.04 -3.20
CA TRP A 52 -2.00 -5.82 -3.69
C TRP A 52 -1.83 -5.73 -5.21
N ASN A 53 -2.94 -5.88 -5.94
CA ASN A 53 -2.94 -5.74 -7.40
C ASN A 53 -2.54 -4.32 -7.83
N GLY A 54 -3.05 -3.28 -7.16
CA GLY A 54 -2.65 -1.89 -7.41
C GLY A 54 -1.14 -1.69 -7.24
N MET A 55 -0.58 -2.10 -6.10
CA MET A 55 0.86 -1.95 -5.84
C MET A 55 1.73 -2.75 -6.81
N THR A 56 1.39 -4.01 -7.10
CA THR A 56 2.20 -4.86 -7.98
C THR A 56 2.15 -4.46 -9.45
N THR A 57 1.08 -3.80 -9.90
CA THR A 57 0.93 -3.36 -11.30
C THR A 57 1.34 -1.92 -11.53
N VAL A 58 1.26 -1.05 -10.53
CA VAL A 58 1.53 0.39 -10.65
C VAL A 58 2.79 0.83 -9.92
N ALA A 59 3.04 0.32 -8.70
CA ALA A 59 4.12 0.82 -7.86
C ALA A 59 5.44 0.08 -8.05
N VAL A 60 5.42 -1.23 -8.35
CA VAL A 60 6.63 -2.00 -8.66
C VAL A 60 7.02 -1.75 -10.11
N ARG A 61 8.18 -1.14 -10.31
CA ARG A 61 8.74 -0.89 -11.64
C ARG A 61 9.41 -2.14 -12.20
N SER A 62 9.65 -2.14 -13.51
CA SER A 62 10.34 -3.24 -14.20
C SER A 62 11.78 -3.48 -13.74
N ASP A 63 12.41 -2.47 -13.12
CA ASP A 63 13.74 -2.54 -12.52
C ASP A 63 13.72 -3.03 -11.05
N GLY A 64 12.53 -3.31 -10.50
CA GLY A 64 12.34 -3.75 -9.12
C GLY A 64 12.24 -2.62 -8.09
N LEU A 65 12.36 -1.35 -8.51
CA LEU A 65 12.14 -0.22 -7.61
C LEU A 65 10.67 -0.13 -7.20
N LEU A 66 10.42 0.00 -5.89
CA LEU A 66 9.10 0.32 -5.37
C LEU A 66 8.91 1.84 -5.33
N GLY A 67 8.06 2.34 -6.22
CA GLY A 67 7.72 3.75 -6.35
C GLY A 67 6.53 4.19 -5.50
N TYR A 68 6.21 5.47 -5.62
CA TYR A 68 5.09 6.13 -4.96
C TYR A 68 5.11 6.02 -3.43
N VAL A 69 6.30 5.91 -2.82
CA VAL A 69 6.46 5.94 -1.37
C VAL A 69 6.59 7.38 -0.92
N GLN A 70 5.67 7.87 -0.09
CA GLN A 70 5.82 9.17 0.54
C GLN A 70 7.00 9.14 1.51
N GLY A 71 7.94 10.06 1.37
CA GLY A 71 9.11 10.16 2.26
C GLY A 71 8.75 10.59 3.69
N THR A 72 9.69 10.39 4.62
CA THR A 72 9.60 10.93 5.97
C THR A 72 9.85 12.43 5.97
N GLY A 73 8.96 13.22 6.57
CA GLY A 73 9.25 14.60 6.89
C GLY A 73 8.28 15.18 7.91
N SER A 74 8.48 16.43 8.29
CA SER A 74 7.75 17.06 9.41
C SER A 74 6.25 17.23 9.16
N ASN A 75 5.81 17.13 7.91
CA ASN A 75 4.41 17.17 7.49
C ASN A 75 4.24 16.51 6.10
N PRO A 76 3.00 16.29 5.61
CA PRO A 76 2.79 15.61 4.33
C PRO A 76 3.37 16.33 3.12
N ASP A 77 3.61 17.65 3.17
CA ASP A 77 4.07 18.45 2.03
C ASP A 77 5.56 18.29 1.73
N SER A 78 6.36 17.90 2.72
CA SER A 78 7.82 17.83 2.56
C SER A 78 8.31 16.76 1.58
N SER A 79 7.42 15.89 1.10
CA SER A 79 7.77 14.79 0.19
C SER A 79 6.76 14.63 -0.95
N GLN A 80 6.10 15.74 -1.32
CA GLN A 80 5.13 15.81 -2.40
C GLN A 80 5.70 16.59 -3.61
N PRO A 81 5.30 16.25 -4.85
CA PRO A 81 4.43 15.13 -5.21
C PRO A 81 5.14 13.78 -5.03
N VAL A 82 4.37 12.77 -4.68
CA VAL A 82 4.82 11.37 -4.68
C VAL A 82 4.79 10.85 -6.12
N THR A 83 5.90 10.27 -6.58
CA THR A 83 6.09 9.87 -7.99
C THR A 83 6.55 8.43 -8.11
N SER A 84 6.59 7.89 -9.33
CA SER A 84 7.05 6.52 -9.59
C SER A 84 8.52 6.26 -9.20
N THR A 85 9.32 7.31 -8.98
CA THR A 85 10.71 7.20 -8.51
C THR A 85 10.88 7.56 -7.03
N SER A 86 9.82 8.03 -6.37
CA SER A 86 9.81 8.28 -4.93
C SER A 86 9.82 6.93 -4.19
N THR A 87 10.90 6.65 -3.48
CA THR A 87 11.09 5.40 -2.74
C THR A 87 11.63 5.68 -1.34
N ALA A 88 11.42 4.74 -0.43
CA ALA A 88 12.08 4.72 0.87
C ALA A 88 12.16 3.27 1.39
N ASP A 89 13.18 2.98 2.18
CA ASP A 89 13.46 1.66 2.76
C ASP A 89 12.29 1.11 3.58
N PHE A 90 11.66 1.94 4.41
CA PHE A 90 10.49 1.53 5.20
C PHE A 90 9.28 1.17 4.32
N GLY A 91 9.11 1.84 3.17
CA GLY A 91 8.04 1.54 2.22
C GLY A 91 8.27 0.18 1.56
N VAL A 92 9.52 -0.14 1.21
CA VAL A 92 9.91 -1.47 0.72
C VAL A 92 9.63 -2.53 1.79
N GLY A 93 9.99 -2.27 3.05
CA GLY A 93 9.67 -3.16 4.18
C GLY A 93 8.17 -3.41 4.33
N ALA A 94 7.35 -2.36 4.27
CA ALA A 94 5.90 -2.45 4.35
C ALA A 94 5.32 -3.30 3.20
N PHE A 95 5.80 -3.11 1.98
CA PHE A 95 5.38 -3.89 0.81
C PHE A 95 5.71 -5.38 0.95
N LEU A 96 6.91 -5.71 1.42
CA LEU A 96 7.32 -7.09 1.64
C LEU A 96 6.51 -7.76 2.76
N LEU A 97 6.17 -7.01 3.83
CA LEU A 97 5.26 -7.49 4.88
C LEU A 97 3.88 -7.82 4.30
N ALA A 98 3.31 -6.92 3.50
CA ALA A 98 2.00 -7.11 2.88
C ALA A 98 1.96 -8.35 1.99
N GLY A 99 2.94 -8.50 1.09
CA GLY A 99 3.02 -9.64 0.18
C GLY A 99 3.20 -10.97 0.92
N THR A 100 4.06 -10.98 1.95
CA THR A 100 4.28 -12.17 2.77
C THR A 100 3.02 -12.62 3.49
N GLU A 101 2.23 -11.67 4.01
CA GLU A 101 1.02 -11.99 4.75
C GLU A 101 -0.10 -12.48 3.83
N LEU A 102 -0.24 -11.90 2.64
CA LEU A 102 -1.17 -12.39 1.62
C LEU A 102 -0.82 -13.79 1.13
N ALA A 103 0.47 -14.09 0.91
CA ALA A 103 0.91 -15.43 0.50
C ALA A 103 0.53 -16.52 1.53
N LYS A 104 0.48 -16.18 2.82
CA LYS A 104 0.02 -17.10 3.87
C LYS A 104 -1.48 -17.37 3.84
N LEU A 105 -2.30 -16.52 3.20
CA LEU A 105 -3.73 -16.76 3.06
C LEU A 105 -4.07 -17.77 1.96
N THR A 106 -3.15 -18.01 1.03
CA THR A 106 -3.32 -18.96 -0.07
C THR A 106 -2.67 -20.33 0.20
N SER A 107 -2.05 -20.48 1.38
CA SER A 107 -1.30 -21.68 1.78
C SER A 107 -2.13 -22.59 2.69
#